data_AF-A0A3S3NGG2-F1
#
_entry.id   AF-A0A3S3NGG2-F1
#
_cell.length_a   1.000
_cell.length_b   1.000
_cell.length_c   1.000
_cell.angle_alpha   90.00
_cell.angle_beta   90.00
_cell.angle_gamma   90.00
#
_symmetry.space_group_name_H-M   'P 1'
#
loop_
_entity.id
_entity.type
_entity.pdbx_description
1 polymer ?
#
loop_
_entity_poly.entity_id
_entity_poly.type
_entity_poly.pdbx_seq_one_letter_code
_entity_poly.pdbx_strand_id
1 'polypeptide(L)'
;MASSLLLCPLSSYSFHRSNGFSHAVRVPSILPFPKPHSKTPNLPKPSFLNPNSLAPLRFRGRFLVGTSIREAEEEITASPDGFPVGGEDSAAFDLGEQKLSSWVYFSGILGTVLFALNFVWIDPKTGFGTAFVDAVAGISESHEIVMLVLIAIFALAHSGMASFRDAGEKLIGERAYRVLFAGISLPLALTTIVYFINHRYDGIQLWDVKSVPGVHELVWISNFISFLFLYPSTFNLLEVAAVDKPKMHLWETGIMRITRHPQMAGQVVWCLAHLLWIGNSVVAAASFGLIGHHLFGVWNGDRRLASRYGKAFEVVKSRTSIIPFAAILSGRQNLPKDYYKEFFRLPYLTITVLTLGAYFAHPLMRAASFGLHW
;
A
#
# COMPACT_ATOMS: atom_id res chain seq x y z
N MET A 1 -21.66 2.79 -25.61
CA MET A 1 -21.71 3.47 -26.92
C MET A 1 -23.04 4.21 -27.00
N ALA A 2 -23.02 5.46 -27.50
CA ALA A 2 -24.13 6.40 -27.78
C ALA A 2 -24.97 6.85 -26.55
N SER A 3 -24.71 8.04 -25.98
CA SER A 3 -25.08 9.40 -26.43
C SER A 3 -26.56 9.73 -26.29
N SER A 4 -26.89 10.67 -25.39
CA SER A 4 -28.00 11.61 -25.57
C SER A 4 -27.73 12.89 -24.76
N LEU A 5 -27.55 13.97 -25.53
CA LEU A 5 -27.43 15.37 -25.16
C LEU A 5 -28.83 15.98 -25.00
N LEU A 6 -29.03 16.82 -23.98
CA LEU A 6 -30.05 17.90 -23.93
C LEU A 6 -29.46 19.01 -23.04
N LEU A 7 -28.83 20.04 -23.63
CA LEU A 7 -29.37 21.35 -24.02
C LEU A 7 -29.61 22.33 -22.84
N CYS A 8 -28.78 23.38 -22.82
CA CYS A 8 -28.84 24.60 -22.00
C CYS A 8 -30.06 25.49 -22.30
N PRO A 9 -30.19 26.60 -21.55
CA PRO A 9 -30.07 27.90 -22.21
C PRO A 9 -29.05 28.85 -21.55
N LEU A 10 -28.36 29.60 -22.41
CA LEU A 10 -27.37 30.64 -22.11
C LEU A 10 -28.08 31.96 -21.78
N SER A 11 -27.60 32.65 -20.73
CA SER A 11 -27.91 34.05 -20.46
C SER A 11 -26.82 34.95 -21.06
N SER A 12 -27.29 35.98 -21.74
CA SER A 12 -26.59 37.01 -22.49
C SER A 12 -25.71 37.90 -21.60
N TYR A 13 -24.45 38.14 -21.99
CA TYR A 13 -23.74 39.36 -21.59
C TYR A 13 -22.92 39.91 -22.76
N SER A 14 -22.99 41.25 -22.85
CA SER A 14 -22.64 42.09 -23.98
C SER A 14 -21.14 42.24 -24.21
N PHE A 15 -20.77 42.33 -25.48
CA PHE A 15 -19.44 42.66 -25.98
C PHE A 15 -19.03 44.10 -25.59
N HIS A 16 -17.81 44.26 -25.08
CA HIS A 16 -17.06 45.51 -25.15
C HIS A 16 -15.83 45.32 -26.04
N ARG A 17 -15.70 46.21 -27.03
CA ARG A 17 -14.70 46.26 -28.08
C ARG A 17 -13.47 47.02 -27.60
N SER A 18 -12.26 46.49 -27.78
CA SER A 18 -11.03 47.28 -27.78
C SER A 18 -10.04 46.76 -28.83
N ASN A 19 -9.47 47.70 -29.58
CA ASN A 19 -8.68 47.52 -30.79
C ASN A 19 -7.27 46.96 -30.55
N GLY A 20 -6.80 46.19 -31.54
CA GLY A 20 -5.49 46.36 -32.18
C GLY A 20 -4.26 45.85 -31.41
N PHE A 21 -3.62 44.80 -31.92
CA PHE A 21 -2.30 44.88 -32.54
C PHE A 21 -1.96 43.52 -33.19
N SER A 22 -1.72 43.56 -34.50
CA SER A 22 -1.41 42.42 -35.34
C SER A 22 0.09 42.12 -35.27
N HIS A 23 0.48 40.96 -34.75
CA HIS A 23 1.83 40.41 -34.97
C HIS A 23 1.73 39.14 -35.81
N ALA A 24 2.23 39.26 -37.05
CA ALA A 24 2.32 38.17 -38.01
C ALA A 24 3.32 37.11 -37.54
N VAL A 25 2.85 35.87 -37.46
CA VAL A 25 3.65 34.66 -37.22
C VAL A 25 4.45 34.36 -38.48
N ARG A 26 5.79 34.38 -38.37
CA ARG A 26 6.71 33.97 -39.43
C ARG A 26 7.10 32.50 -39.19
N VAL A 27 6.65 31.60 -40.06
CA VAL A 27 6.99 30.17 -40.08
C VAL A 27 8.40 30.01 -40.68
N PRO A 28 9.38 29.38 -40.01
CA PRO A 28 10.64 28.99 -40.64
C PRO A 28 10.51 27.66 -41.37
N SER A 29 11.12 27.63 -42.55
CA SER A 29 11.19 26.55 -43.53
C SER A 29 11.91 25.30 -42.99
N ILE A 30 11.40 24.14 -43.39
CA ILE A 30 11.91 22.79 -43.13
C ILE A 30 13.31 22.62 -43.78
N LEU A 31 14.31 22.25 -42.99
CA LEU A 31 15.61 21.76 -43.46
C LEU A 31 15.51 20.28 -43.85
N PRO A 32 16.17 19.82 -44.93
CA PRO A 32 16.13 18.42 -45.33
C PRO A 32 17.04 17.55 -44.45
N PHE A 33 16.49 16.43 -43.97
CA PHE A 33 17.21 15.39 -43.23
C PHE A 33 18.29 14.71 -44.11
N PRO A 34 19.51 14.48 -43.61
CA PRO A 34 20.49 13.62 -44.29
C PRO A 34 20.12 12.14 -44.13
N LYS A 35 20.28 11.37 -45.22
CA LYS A 35 20.08 9.91 -45.26
C LYS A 35 21.06 9.18 -44.32
N PRO A 36 20.65 8.12 -43.61
CA PRO A 36 21.57 7.32 -42.82
C PRO A 36 22.44 6.42 -43.71
N HIS A 37 23.76 6.52 -43.54
CA HIS A 37 24.73 5.56 -44.06
C HIS A 37 24.60 4.23 -43.29
N SER A 38 24.19 3.16 -43.98
CA SER A 38 24.25 1.79 -43.47
C SER A 38 25.71 1.29 -43.48
N LYS A 39 26.31 1.10 -42.30
CA LYS A 39 27.48 0.23 -42.11
C LYS A 39 27.07 -0.94 -41.24
N THR A 40 26.83 -2.08 -41.86
CA THR A 40 26.64 -3.39 -41.22
C THR A 40 27.98 -3.92 -40.72
N PRO A 41 28.12 -4.34 -39.44
CA PRO A 41 29.20 -5.21 -39.03
C PRO A 41 28.87 -6.67 -39.37
N ASN A 42 29.85 -7.38 -39.94
CA ASN A 42 29.76 -8.80 -40.28
C ASN A 42 29.57 -9.67 -39.02
N LEU A 43 28.47 -10.42 -38.98
CA LEU A 43 28.26 -11.53 -38.05
C LEU A 43 28.76 -12.85 -38.68
N PRO A 44 29.44 -13.74 -37.94
CA PRO A 44 29.84 -15.05 -38.46
C PRO A 44 28.63 -15.96 -38.67
N LYS A 45 28.64 -16.73 -39.76
CA LYS A 45 27.62 -17.74 -40.10
C LYS A 45 27.58 -18.86 -39.04
N PRO A 46 26.40 -19.29 -38.57
CA PRO A 46 26.29 -20.55 -37.85
C PRO A 46 26.39 -21.72 -38.84
N SER A 47 27.25 -22.68 -38.50
CA SER A 47 27.40 -23.95 -39.18
C SER A 47 26.13 -24.79 -39.06
N PHE A 48 25.66 -25.28 -40.20
CA PHE A 48 24.56 -26.24 -40.29
C PHE A 48 24.98 -27.56 -39.61
N LEU A 49 24.23 -27.96 -38.57
CA LEU A 49 24.29 -29.30 -38.02
C LEU A 49 23.14 -30.14 -38.57
N ASN A 50 23.53 -31.35 -38.94
CA ASN A 50 22.86 -32.40 -39.70
C ASN A 50 21.56 -32.92 -39.05
N PRO A 51 20.43 -33.02 -39.76
CA PRO A 51 19.18 -33.54 -39.20
C PRO A 51 19.10 -35.05 -39.42
N ASN A 52 19.70 -35.85 -38.55
CA ASN A 52 19.47 -37.30 -38.48
C ASN A 52 19.79 -37.84 -37.08
N SER A 53 18.87 -37.63 -36.13
CA SER A 53 18.74 -38.46 -34.92
C SER A 53 17.36 -38.27 -34.26
N LEU A 54 16.31 -38.73 -34.94
CA LEU A 54 15.00 -38.91 -34.31
C LEU A 54 14.98 -40.26 -33.58
N ALA A 55 15.09 -40.22 -32.25
CA ALA A 55 14.74 -41.34 -31.37
C ALA A 55 13.50 -40.95 -30.54
N PRO A 56 12.44 -41.78 -30.49
CA PRO A 56 11.20 -41.42 -29.83
C PRO A 56 11.30 -41.66 -28.31
N LEU A 57 11.30 -40.59 -27.52
CA LEU A 57 11.09 -40.69 -26.07
C LEU A 57 9.59 -40.87 -25.79
N ARG A 58 9.20 -42.12 -25.57
CA ARG A 58 7.90 -42.52 -25.02
C ARG A 58 7.67 -41.86 -23.67
N PHE A 59 6.67 -40.98 -23.59
CA PHE A 59 6.13 -40.48 -22.34
C PHE A 59 5.30 -41.58 -21.66
N ARG A 60 5.89 -42.28 -20.69
CA ARG A 60 5.19 -43.25 -19.84
C ARG A 60 4.93 -42.57 -18.49
N GLY A 61 3.80 -41.89 -18.37
CA GLY A 61 3.32 -41.36 -17.10
C GLY A 61 2.98 -42.49 -16.14
N ARG A 62 3.90 -42.83 -15.23
CA ARG A 62 3.59 -43.57 -14.01
C ARG A 62 3.17 -42.55 -12.95
N PHE A 63 1.90 -42.56 -12.58
CA PHE A 63 1.44 -42.01 -11.31
C PHE A 63 2.09 -42.85 -10.19
N LEU A 64 3.11 -42.30 -9.54
CA LEU A 64 3.63 -42.79 -8.27
C LEU A 64 3.03 -41.93 -7.17
N VAL A 65 1.99 -42.46 -6.53
CA VAL A 65 1.52 -41.97 -5.23
C VAL A 65 2.60 -42.30 -4.22
N GLY A 66 3.49 -41.34 -3.97
CA GLY A 66 4.45 -41.39 -2.88
C GLY A 66 3.88 -40.66 -1.69
N THR A 67 3.35 -41.39 -0.71
CA THR A 67 3.17 -40.89 0.65
C THR A 67 4.55 -40.68 1.27
N SER A 68 5.10 -39.47 1.17
CA SER A 68 6.19 -39.06 2.04
C SER A 68 5.60 -38.22 3.16
N ILE A 69 5.35 -38.85 4.31
CA ILE A 69 5.42 -38.16 5.59
C ILE A 69 6.90 -37.77 5.73
N ARG A 70 7.24 -36.57 5.27
CA ARG A 70 8.42 -35.86 5.75
C ARG A 70 7.91 -35.09 6.95
N GLU A 71 8.23 -35.60 8.14
CA GLU A 71 8.44 -34.72 9.28
C GLU A 71 9.52 -33.72 8.82
N ALA A 72 9.07 -32.54 8.42
CA ALA A 72 9.93 -31.38 8.36
C ALA A 72 10.13 -30.96 9.80
N GLU A 73 11.12 -31.56 10.48
CA GLU A 73 11.83 -30.80 11.49
C GLU A 73 12.38 -29.56 10.77
N GLU A 74 11.71 -28.43 10.95
CA GLU A 74 12.32 -27.14 10.70
C GLU A 74 13.59 -27.12 11.54
N GLU A 75 14.74 -27.27 10.88
CA GLU A 75 16.05 -27.03 11.45
C GLU A 75 16.15 -25.52 11.71
N ILE A 76 15.43 -25.05 12.74
CA ILE A 76 15.66 -23.75 13.36
C ILE A 76 17.04 -23.90 13.97
N THR A 77 18.05 -23.42 13.24
CA THR A 77 19.40 -23.27 13.79
C THR A 77 19.24 -22.34 14.99
N ALA A 78 19.14 -22.91 16.19
CA ALA A 78 19.06 -22.15 17.40
C ALA A 78 20.47 -21.68 17.74
N SER A 79 20.61 -20.40 18.07
CA SER A 79 21.83 -19.90 18.69
C SER A 79 22.05 -20.62 20.02
N PRO A 80 23.28 -20.63 20.60
CA PRO A 80 23.56 -21.32 21.86
C PRO A 80 22.63 -20.92 23.03
N ASP A 81 21.97 -19.77 22.91
CA ASP A 81 21.00 -19.21 23.85
C ASP A 81 19.52 -19.62 23.54
N GLY A 82 19.26 -20.48 22.56
CA GLY A 82 17.92 -20.98 22.21
C GLY A 82 17.08 -20.08 21.31
N PHE A 83 17.66 -19.03 20.70
CA PHE A 83 16.93 -18.13 19.80
C PHE A 83 17.09 -18.54 18.32
N PRO A 84 16.02 -18.47 17.49
CA PRO A 84 16.11 -18.72 16.05
C PRO A 84 17.21 -17.87 15.39
N VAL A 85 18.12 -18.51 14.66
CA VAL A 85 19.15 -17.83 13.87
C VAL A 85 18.51 -17.40 12.55
N GLY A 86 17.85 -16.24 12.58
CA GLY A 86 17.29 -15.60 11.39
C GLY A 86 15.80 -15.31 11.52
N GLY A 87 15.39 -14.16 10.99
CA GLY A 87 13.99 -13.79 10.87
C GLY A 87 13.19 -14.70 9.92
N GLU A 88 11.88 -14.70 10.14
CA GLU A 88 10.88 -15.42 9.36
C GLU A 88 10.82 -14.95 7.89
N ASP A 89 10.27 -15.81 7.03
CA ASP A 89 10.13 -15.54 5.60
C ASP A 89 8.84 -14.74 5.30
N SER A 90 8.95 -13.51 4.82
CA SER A 90 7.80 -12.64 4.56
C SER A 90 7.07 -13.02 3.26
N ALA A 91 5.74 -12.89 3.25
CA ALA A 91 4.89 -13.23 2.10
C ALA A 91 4.99 -14.69 1.61
N ALA A 92 5.60 -15.60 2.39
CA ALA A 92 5.51 -17.02 2.14
C ALA A 92 4.03 -17.44 2.23
N PHE A 93 3.56 -18.19 1.23
CA PHE A 93 2.17 -18.61 1.15
C PHE A 93 2.09 -19.96 0.44
N ASP A 94 1.81 -21.02 1.19
CA ASP A 94 1.56 -22.34 0.64
C ASP A 94 0.05 -22.57 0.48
N LEU A 95 -0.38 -22.79 -0.78
CA LEU A 95 -1.77 -23.08 -1.13
C LEU A 95 -2.25 -24.43 -0.57
N GLY A 96 -1.36 -25.41 -0.43
CA GLY A 96 -1.68 -26.75 0.07
C GLY A 96 -1.98 -26.76 1.58
N GLU A 97 -1.42 -25.81 2.32
CA GLU A 97 -1.67 -25.65 3.76
C GLU A 97 -2.96 -24.87 4.07
N GLN A 98 -3.58 -24.24 3.06
CA GLN A 98 -4.79 -23.45 3.23
C GLN A 98 -6.04 -24.33 3.37
N LYS A 99 -6.82 -24.09 4.43
CA LYS A 99 -8.12 -24.73 4.62
C LYS A 99 -9.23 -23.87 4.03
N LEU A 100 -10.02 -24.41 3.08
CA LEU A 100 -11.18 -23.72 2.50
C LEU A 100 -12.15 -23.20 3.58
N SER A 101 -12.34 -23.96 4.66
CA SER A 101 -13.17 -23.53 5.79
C SER A 101 -12.70 -22.22 6.40
N SER A 102 -11.39 -22.01 6.55
CA SER A 102 -10.83 -20.77 7.12
C SER A 102 -11.13 -19.56 6.24
N TRP A 103 -11.13 -19.73 4.92
CA TRP A 103 -11.48 -18.67 3.96
C TRP A 103 -12.98 -18.37 3.96
N VAL A 104 -13.84 -19.38 4.13
CA VAL A 104 -15.28 -19.17 4.32
C VAL A 104 -15.54 -18.40 5.63
N TYR A 105 -14.89 -18.79 6.73
CA TYR A 105 -14.97 -18.06 8.00
C TYR A 105 -14.47 -16.63 7.88
N PHE A 106 -13.32 -16.43 7.22
CA PHE A 106 -12.78 -15.11 6.92
C PHE A 106 -13.80 -14.23 6.17
N SER A 107 -14.40 -14.74 5.09
CA SER A 107 -15.41 -14.01 4.32
C SER A 107 -16.64 -13.66 5.15
N GLY A 108 -17.12 -14.58 6.01
CA GLY A 108 -18.23 -14.32 6.92
C GLY A 108 -17.91 -13.25 7.96
N ILE A 109 -16.73 -13.31 8.59
CA ILE A 109 -16.28 -12.31 9.56
C ILE A 109 -16.11 -10.95 8.87
N LEU A 110 -15.44 -10.91 7.72
CA LEU A 110 -15.23 -9.67 6.96
C LEU A 110 -16.58 -9.03 6.59
N GLY A 111 -17.53 -9.81 6.06
CA GLY A 111 -18.88 -9.33 5.74
C GLY A 111 -19.61 -8.79 6.97
N THR A 112 -19.51 -9.48 8.11
CA THR A 112 -20.11 -9.03 9.38
C THR A 112 -19.51 -7.72 9.88
N VAL A 113 -18.18 -7.60 9.85
CA VAL A 113 -17.46 -6.39 10.26
C VAL A 113 -17.81 -5.22 9.35
N LEU A 114 -17.85 -5.43 8.03
CA LEU A 114 -18.22 -4.38 7.08
C LEU A 114 -19.68 -3.95 7.25
N PHE A 115 -20.60 -4.90 7.48
CA PHE A 115 -22.00 -4.59 7.78
C PHE A 115 -22.15 -3.79 9.08
N ALA A 116 -21.47 -4.21 10.15
CA ALA A 116 -21.48 -3.52 11.43
C ALA A 116 -20.87 -2.12 11.32
N LEU A 117 -19.73 -1.98 10.63
CA LEU A 117 -19.11 -0.68 10.36
C LEU A 117 -20.06 0.23 9.58
N ASN A 118 -20.75 -0.31 8.58
CA ASN A 118 -21.74 0.46 7.84
C ASN A 118 -22.87 0.94 8.76
N PHE A 119 -23.51 0.02 9.49
CA PHE A 119 -24.65 0.34 10.33
C PHE A 119 -24.32 1.26 11.50
N VAL A 120 -23.22 1.00 12.21
CA VAL A 120 -22.86 1.70 13.46
C VAL A 120 -22.09 3.00 13.19
N TRP A 121 -21.43 3.14 12.04
CA TRP A 121 -20.56 4.29 11.79
C TRP A 121 -20.88 5.05 10.50
N ILE A 122 -20.99 4.36 9.36
CA ILE A 122 -21.03 5.01 8.04
C ILE A 122 -22.42 5.54 7.69
N ASP A 123 -23.47 4.74 7.90
CA ASP A 123 -24.82 5.03 7.45
C ASP A 123 -25.31 6.35 8.08
N PRO A 124 -25.69 7.37 7.29
CA PRO A 124 -26.08 8.67 7.84
C PRO A 124 -27.33 8.64 8.74
N LYS A 125 -28.14 7.58 8.69
CA LYS A 125 -29.37 7.45 9.48
C LYS A 125 -29.13 6.73 10.81
N THR A 126 -28.22 5.75 10.84
CA THR A 126 -28.01 4.90 12.01
C THR A 126 -26.64 5.05 12.65
N GLY A 127 -25.65 5.52 11.89
CA GLY A 127 -24.25 5.57 12.28
C GLY A 127 -23.84 6.84 13.03
N PHE A 128 -22.77 6.71 13.81
CA PHE A 128 -22.20 7.83 14.59
C PHE A 128 -21.17 8.67 13.82
N GLY A 129 -20.79 8.28 12.60
CA GLY A 129 -19.70 8.92 11.85
C GLY A 129 -19.98 10.38 11.54
N THR A 130 -21.19 10.73 11.11
CA THR A 130 -21.58 12.14 10.84
C THR A 130 -21.47 12.98 12.11
N ALA A 131 -22.06 12.54 13.22
CA ALA A 131 -21.99 13.28 14.48
C ALA A 131 -20.55 13.43 14.99
N PHE A 132 -19.70 12.42 14.80
CA PHE A 132 -18.28 12.50 15.13
C PHE A 132 -17.54 13.52 14.26
N VAL A 133 -17.78 13.53 12.94
CA VAL A 133 -17.19 14.50 12.02
C VAL A 133 -17.65 15.91 12.34
N ASP A 134 -18.96 16.13 12.54
CA ASP A 134 -19.52 17.44 12.89
C ASP A 134 -18.91 17.98 14.19
N ALA A 135 -18.72 17.12 15.19
CA ALA A 135 -18.10 17.51 16.46
C ALA A 135 -16.64 17.94 16.29
N VAL A 136 -15.88 17.25 15.43
CA VAL A 136 -14.46 17.59 15.17
C VAL A 136 -14.35 18.81 14.27
N ALA A 137 -15.21 18.92 13.25
CA ALA A 137 -15.27 20.07 12.35
C ALA A 137 -15.71 21.35 13.08
N GLY A 138 -16.57 21.23 14.10
CA GLY A 138 -16.97 22.36 14.96
C GLY A 138 -15.83 22.99 15.78
N ILE A 139 -14.63 22.41 15.79
CA ILE A 139 -13.44 22.98 16.45
C ILE A 139 -12.84 24.11 15.62
N SER A 140 -12.94 24.07 14.29
CA SER A 140 -12.31 25.05 13.41
C SER A 140 -12.93 25.07 12.01
N GLU A 141 -13.09 26.27 11.46
CA GLU A 141 -13.45 26.48 10.05
C GLU A 141 -12.32 26.10 9.06
N SER A 142 -11.09 25.86 9.54
CA SER A 142 -9.97 25.44 8.69
C SER A 142 -9.96 23.93 8.53
N HIS A 143 -10.17 23.46 7.30
CA HIS A 143 -10.08 22.04 6.97
C HIS A 143 -8.69 21.45 7.25
N GLU A 144 -7.63 22.26 7.18
CA GLU A 144 -6.28 21.85 7.60
C GLU A 144 -6.23 21.47 9.08
N ILE A 145 -6.81 22.29 9.95
CA ILE A 145 -6.87 22.05 11.39
C ILE A 145 -7.72 20.81 11.68
N VAL A 146 -8.91 20.73 11.09
CA VAL A 146 -9.81 19.58 11.28
C VAL A 146 -9.13 18.28 10.82
N MET A 147 -8.44 18.31 9.67
CA MET A 147 -7.70 17.17 9.15
C MET A 147 -6.58 16.72 10.12
N LEU A 148 -5.82 17.66 10.67
CA LEU A 148 -4.77 17.36 11.66
C LEU A 148 -5.35 16.79 12.96
N VAL A 149 -6.50 17.28 13.41
CA VAL A 149 -7.19 16.76 14.60
C VAL A 149 -7.69 15.33 14.35
N LEU A 150 -8.31 15.05 13.21
CA LEU A 150 -8.73 13.69 12.84
C LEU A 150 -7.55 12.72 12.80
N ILE A 151 -6.43 13.13 12.18
CA ILE A 151 -5.19 12.33 12.16
C ILE A 151 -4.67 12.13 13.59
N ALA A 152 -4.70 13.15 14.45
CA ALA A 152 -4.24 13.03 15.83
C ALA A 152 -5.11 12.05 16.64
N ILE A 153 -6.44 12.13 16.52
CA ILE A 153 -7.37 11.20 17.18
C ILE A 153 -7.11 9.77 16.72
N PHE A 154 -7.01 9.55 15.40
CA PHE A 154 -6.66 8.24 14.85
C PHE A 154 -5.30 7.75 15.34
N ALA A 155 -4.27 8.60 15.28
CA ALA A 155 -2.91 8.25 15.67
C ALA A 155 -2.80 7.86 17.14
N LEU A 156 -3.49 8.60 18.03
CA LEU A 156 -3.56 8.33 19.47
C LEU A 156 -4.26 7.01 19.75
N ALA A 157 -5.44 6.79 19.17
CA ALA A 157 -6.18 5.54 19.35
C ALA A 157 -5.39 4.34 18.81
N HIS A 158 -4.95 4.42 17.54
CA HIS A 158 -4.27 3.34 16.86
C HIS A 158 -2.94 2.98 17.53
N SER A 159 -2.07 3.97 17.78
CA SER A 159 -0.76 3.72 18.37
C SER A 159 -0.82 3.45 19.87
N GLY A 160 -1.77 4.08 20.57
CA GLY A 160 -2.04 3.85 21.98
C GLY A 160 -2.48 2.41 22.22
N MET A 161 -3.53 1.96 21.53
CA MET A 161 -3.98 0.57 21.62
C MET A 161 -2.90 -0.42 21.12
N ALA A 162 -2.06 -0.05 20.16
CA ALA A 162 -0.95 -0.91 19.76
C ALA A 162 0.05 -1.09 20.91
N SER A 163 0.27 -0.03 21.70
CA SER A 163 1.19 -0.02 22.86
C SER A 163 0.61 -0.76 24.07
N PHE A 164 -0.70 -0.72 24.26
CA PHE A 164 -1.39 -1.45 25.34
C PHE A 164 -1.67 -2.92 25.02
N ARG A 165 -1.30 -3.39 23.82
CA ARG A 165 -1.62 -4.73 23.34
C ARG A 165 -1.22 -5.82 24.33
N ASP A 166 0.02 -5.87 24.78
CA ASP A 166 0.48 -6.96 25.64
C ASP A 166 -0.25 -6.99 26.99
N ALA A 167 -0.72 -5.85 27.50
CA ALA A 167 -1.53 -5.78 28.71
C ALA A 167 -3.00 -6.18 28.43
N GLY A 168 -3.58 -5.67 27.33
CA GLY A 168 -4.96 -5.97 26.95
C GLY A 168 -5.17 -7.44 26.56
N GLU A 169 -4.21 -8.06 25.85
CA GLU A 169 -4.24 -9.48 25.50
C GLU A 169 -4.28 -10.38 26.75
N LYS A 170 -3.61 -9.98 27.85
CA LYS A 170 -3.67 -10.71 29.13
C LYS A 170 -5.02 -10.60 29.84
N LEU A 171 -5.76 -9.52 29.60
CA LEU A 171 -7.04 -9.25 30.26
C LEU A 171 -8.22 -9.90 29.55
N ILE A 172 -8.29 -9.76 28.22
CA ILE A 172 -9.46 -10.18 27.44
C ILE A 172 -9.13 -11.23 26.36
N GLY A 173 -7.86 -11.61 26.21
CA GLY A 173 -7.41 -12.52 25.17
C GLY A 173 -7.10 -11.82 23.84
N GLU A 174 -6.23 -12.44 23.04
CA GLU A 174 -5.70 -11.86 21.79
C GLU A 174 -6.76 -11.58 20.72
N ARG A 175 -7.71 -12.50 20.54
CA ARG A 175 -8.79 -12.33 19.56
C ARG A 175 -9.73 -11.19 19.93
N ALA A 176 -10.19 -11.13 21.18
CA ALA A 176 -11.09 -10.06 21.63
C ALA A 176 -10.37 -8.70 21.57
N TYR A 177 -9.10 -8.64 21.95
CA TYR A 177 -8.30 -7.42 21.81
C TYR A 177 -8.13 -7.00 20.35
N ARG A 178 -7.90 -7.93 19.42
CA ARG A 178 -7.83 -7.65 17.98
C ARG A 178 -9.15 -7.07 17.45
N VAL A 179 -10.29 -7.64 17.85
CA VAL A 179 -11.62 -7.14 17.46
C VAL A 179 -11.86 -5.74 18.01
N LEU A 180 -11.55 -5.48 19.29
CA LEU A 180 -11.65 -4.14 19.89
C LEU A 180 -10.75 -3.13 19.15
N PHE A 181 -9.50 -3.50 18.92
CA PHE A 181 -8.52 -2.67 18.21
C PHE A 181 -9.02 -2.29 16.82
N ALA A 182 -9.51 -3.27 16.05
CA ALA A 182 -10.03 -3.05 14.70
C ALA A 182 -11.35 -2.25 14.73
N GLY A 183 -12.25 -2.57 15.66
CA GLY A 183 -13.54 -1.91 15.84
C GLY A 183 -13.43 -0.43 16.19
N ILE A 184 -12.33 0.01 16.80
CA ILE A 184 -12.05 1.43 17.05
C ILE A 184 -11.21 2.05 15.91
N SER A 185 -10.18 1.34 15.44
CA SER A 185 -9.25 1.90 14.44
C SER A 185 -9.89 2.06 13.07
N LEU A 186 -10.72 1.11 12.62
CA LEU A 186 -11.33 1.13 11.28
C LEU A 186 -12.29 2.31 11.10
N PRO A 187 -13.23 2.59 12.03
CA PRO A 187 -14.07 3.79 11.95
C PRO A 187 -13.26 5.09 11.86
N LEU A 188 -12.26 5.25 12.73
CA LEU A 188 -11.44 6.47 12.78
C LEU A 188 -10.59 6.64 11.51
N ALA A 189 -10.00 5.56 11.00
CA ALA A 189 -9.26 5.58 9.74
C ALA A 189 -10.17 5.94 8.56
N LEU A 190 -11.35 5.30 8.48
CA LEU A 190 -12.31 5.55 7.41
C LEU A 190 -12.79 7.00 7.43
N THR A 191 -13.16 7.54 8.60
CA THR A 191 -13.56 8.94 8.73
C THR A 191 -12.45 9.87 8.24
N THR A 192 -11.21 9.64 8.67
CA THR A 192 -10.05 10.45 8.25
C THR A 192 -9.88 10.42 6.72
N ILE A 193 -10.03 9.24 6.10
CA ILE A 193 -9.92 9.07 4.64
C ILE A 193 -11.08 9.77 3.91
N VAL A 194 -12.33 9.58 4.35
CA VAL A 194 -13.51 10.17 3.71
C VAL A 194 -13.46 11.70 3.81
N TYR A 195 -13.15 12.24 4.99
CA TYR A 195 -13.00 13.68 5.20
C TYR A 195 -11.92 14.25 4.28
N PHE A 196 -10.75 13.60 4.22
CA PHE A 196 -9.70 13.99 3.28
C PHE A 196 -10.20 13.99 1.83
N ILE A 197 -10.89 12.93 1.40
CA ILE A 197 -11.41 12.84 0.04
C ILE A 197 -12.35 14.02 -0.23
N ASN A 198 -13.32 14.28 0.63
CA ASN A 198 -14.32 15.33 0.41
C ASN A 198 -13.70 16.73 0.39
N HIS A 199 -12.67 16.98 1.22
CA HIS A 199 -12.03 18.28 1.36
C HIS A 199 -10.67 18.43 0.64
N ARG A 200 -10.27 17.44 -0.17
CA ARG A 200 -8.92 17.38 -0.79
C ARG A 200 -8.57 18.59 -1.66
N TYR A 201 -9.55 19.31 -2.18
CA TYR A 201 -9.34 20.48 -3.03
C TYR A 201 -9.60 21.80 -2.31
N ASP A 202 -9.94 21.75 -1.03
CA ASP A 202 -10.08 22.93 -0.20
C ASP A 202 -8.71 23.48 0.20
N GLY A 203 -8.73 24.69 0.75
CA GLY A 203 -7.53 25.41 1.15
C GLY A 203 -6.85 26.17 0.01
N ILE A 204 -5.62 26.60 0.26
CA ILE A 204 -4.84 27.45 -0.63
C ILE A 204 -4.03 26.57 -1.58
N GLN A 205 -4.16 26.81 -2.88
CA GLN A 205 -3.30 26.19 -3.90
C GLN A 205 -1.86 26.71 -3.75
N LEU A 206 -0.91 25.80 -3.49
CA LEU A 206 0.51 26.10 -3.31
C LEU A 206 1.29 25.95 -4.63
N TRP A 207 0.96 24.92 -5.41
CA TRP A 207 1.50 24.71 -6.77
C TRP A 207 0.55 23.90 -7.62
N ASP A 208 0.59 24.04 -8.94
CA ASP A 208 -0.12 23.17 -9.87
C ASP A 208 0.81 22.67 -10.97
N VAL A 209 1.13 21.38 -10.92
CA VAL A 209 2.03 20.71 -11.87
C VAL A 209 1.30 19.64 -12.70
N LYS A 210 -0.03 19.59 -12.66
CA LYS A 210 -0.82 18.54 -13.33
C LYS A 210 -0.68 18.57 -14.85
N SER A 211 -0.34 19.71 -15.44
CA SER A 211 -0.11 19.88 -16.88
C SER A 211 1.32 19.60 -17.33
N VAL A 212 2.26 19.41 -16.39
CA VAL A 212 3.66 19.15 -16.72
C VAL A 212 3.82 17.70 -17.22
N PRO A 213 4.39 17.49 -18.43
CA PRO A 213 4.57 16.15 -18.98
C PRO A 213 5.36 15.24 -18.05
N GLY A 214 4.90 14.00 -17.85
CA GLY A 214 5.58 13.00 -17.01
C GLY A 214 5.18 13.03 -15.52
N VAL A 215 4.54 14.11 -15.03
CA VAL A 215 4.17 14.21 -13.60
C VAL A 215 3.10 13.20 -13.23
N HIS A 216 2.11 12.98 -14.11
CA HIS A 216 1.07 11.98 -13.88
C HIS A 216 1.69 10.58 -13.75
N GLU A 217 2.58 10.21 -14.68
CA GLU A 217 3.28 8.92 -14.67
C GLU A 217 4.14 8.75 -13.41
N LEU A 218 4.87 9.81 -13.01
CA LEU A 218 5.67 9.81 -11.80
C LEU A 218 4.82 9.57 -10.55
N VAL A 219 3.71 10.30 -10.40
CA VAL A 219 2.78 10.17 -9.27
C VAL A 219 2.14 8.78 -9.26
N TRP A 220 1.74 8.27 -10.43
CA TRP A 220 1.13 6.95 -10.55
C TRP A 220 2.11 5.84 -10.17
N ILE A 221 3.33 5.85 -10.72
CA ILE A 221 4.38 4.87 -10.40
C ILE A 221 4.75 4.95 -8.92
N SER A 222 4.88 6.16 -8.37
CA SER A 222 5.18 6.37 -6.94
C SER A 222 4.11 5.76 -6.04
N ASN A 223 2.83 5.97 -6.38
CA ASN A 223 1.71 5.37 -5.64
C ASN A 223 1.62 3.85 -5.81
N PHE A 224 1.94 3.34 -7.01
CA PHE A 224 2.01 1.90 -7.22
C PHE A 224 3.10 1.26 -6.34
N ILE A 225 4.29 1.85 -6.30
CA ILE A 225 5.39 1.41 -5.43
C ILE A 225 5.00 1.53 -3.96
N SER A 226 4.36 2.64 -3.54
CA SER A 226 3.99 2.83 -2.15
C SER A 226 3.03 1.74 -1.64
N PHE A 227 2.10 1.27 -2.48
CA PHE A 227 1.19 0.18 -2.12
C PHE A 227 1.94 -1.14 -1.89
N LEU A 228 2.98 -1.45 -2.67
CA LEU A 228 3.83 -2.64 -2.41
C LEU A 228 4.51 -2.58 -1.03
N PHE A 229 4.80 -1.38 -0.53
CA PHE A 229 5.37 -1.14 0.79
C PHE A 229 4.33 -1.10 1.92
N LEU A 230 3.09 -0.71 1.66
CA LEU A 230 2.05 -0.55 2.69
C LEU A 230 1.47 -1.88 3.20
N TYR A 231 1.25 -2.83 2.29
CA TYR A 231 0.53 -4.07 2.59
C TYR A 231 1.33 -5.30 3.12
N PRO A 232 2.65 -5.25 3.41
CA PRO A 232 3.35 -6.35 4.09
C PRO A 232 2.76 -6.73 5.46
N SER A 233 2.14 -5.77 6.14
CA SER A 233 1.37 -5.99 7.38
C SER A 233 0.13 -6.89 7.20
N THR A 234 -0.23 -7.21 5.95
CA THR A 234 -1.38 -8.05 5.58
C THR A 234 -1.01 -9.39 4.98
N PHE A 235 0.27 -9.77 4.93
CA PHE A 235 0.68 -11.06 4.35
C PHE A 235 0.00 -12.27 5.01
N ASN A 236 -0.31 -12.20 6.30
CA ASN A 236 -1.07 -13.22 7.04
C ASN A 236 -2.51 -12.77 7.27
N LEU A 237 -3.32 -12.71 6.20
CA LEU A 237 -4.69 -12.18 6.24
C LEU A 237 -5.59 -12.84 7.31
N LEU A 238 -5.47 -14.15 7.51
CA LEU A 238 -6.28 -14.88 8.49
C LEU A 238 -5.95 -14.45 9.93
N GLU A 239 -4.69 -14.11 10.23
CA GLU A 239 -4.28 -13.55 11.53
C GLU A 239 -4.77 -12.11 11.70
N VAL A 240 -4.73 -11.31 10.62
CA VAL A 240 -5.23 -9.93 10.62
C VAL A 240 -6.74 -9.90 10.92
N ALA A 241 -7.50 -10.82 10.32
CA ALA A 241 -8.94 -10.97 10.55
C ALA A 241 -9.30 -11.73 11.84
N ALA A 242 -8.31 -12.10 12.67
CA ALA A 242 -8.49 -12.89 13.90
C ALA A 242 -9.12 -14.29 13.69
N VAL A 243 -9.15 -14.80 12.46
CA VAL A 243 -9.52 -16.19 12.16
C VAL A 243 -8.47 -17.10 12.78
N ASP A 244 -7.22 -16.88 12.39
CA ASP A 244 -6.07 -17.49 13.03
C ASP A 244 -5.63 -16.66 14.24
N LYS A 245 -4.89 -17.30 15.15
CA LYS A 245 -4.37 -16.64 16.34
C LYS A 245 -3.42 -15.51 15.90
N PRO A 246 -3.69 -14.24 16.22
CA PRO A 246 -2.83 -13.15 15.78
C PRO A 246 -1.43 -13.25 16.37
N LYS A 247 -0.39 -13.12 15.55
CA LYS A 247 1.01 -13.10 16.01
C LYS A 247 1.74 -11.84 15.56
N MET A 248 2.91 -11.65 16.16
CA MET A 248 3.89 -10.68 15.71
C MET A 248 5.03 -11.47 15.08
N HIS A 249 5.52 -11.01 13.94
CA HIS A 249 6.55 -11.70 13.17
C HIS A 249 7.85 -10.89 13.16
N LEU A 250 8.97 -11.60 13.16
CA LEU A 250 10.29 -11.01 12.96
C LEU A 250 10.80 -11.36 11.57
N TRP A 251 10.37 -10.63 10.54
CA TRP A 251 10.76 -10.92 9.16
C TRP A 251 12.12 -10.33 8.76
N GLU A 252 12.90 -11.08 7.97
CA GLU A 252 14.17 -10.62 7.38
C GLU A 252 14.24 -10.77 5.86
N THR A 253 13.19 -11.26 5.19
CA THR A 253 13.15 -11.49 3.74
C THR A 253 12.16 -10.58 3.02
N GLY A 254 12.18 -10.55 1.68
CA GLY A 254 11.28 -9.76 0.84
C GLY A 254 11.47 -8.27 1.04
N ILE A 255 10.36 -7.52 1.07
CA ILE A 255 10.35 -6.07 1.33
C ILE A 255 11.04 -5.69 2.65
N MET A 256 11.12 -6.61 3.63
CA MET A 256 11.78 -6.38 4.91
C MET A 256 13.31 -6.31 4.78
N ARG A 257 13.89 -6.88 3.71
CA ARG A 257 15.30 -6.66 3.35
C ARG A 257 15.55 -5.21 2.97
N ILE A 258 14.57 -4.57 2.32
CA ILE A 258 14.66 -3.18 1.89
C ILE A 258 14.55 -2.26 3.10
N THR A 259 13.56 -2.45 3.94
CA THR A 259 13.40 -1.72 5.20
C THR A 259 12.60 -2.55 6.21
N ARG A 260 12.95 -2.47 7.50
CA ARG A 260 12.15 -3.09 8.57
C ARG A 260 10.85 -2.33 8.88
N HIS A 261 10.64 -1.16 8.28
CA HIS A 261 9.40 -0.38 8.40
C HIS A 261 8.82 -0.06 7.02
N PRO A 262 8.39 -1.09 6.26
CA PRO A 262 7.91 -0.88 4.90
C PRO A 262 6.66 -0.01 4.86
N GLN A 263 5.75 -0.17 5.82
CA GLN A 263 4.54 0.65 5.88
C GLN A 263 4.84 2.15 6.06
N MET A 264 5.86 2.51 6.85
CA MET A 264 6.28 3.92 6.95
C MET A 264 6.84 4.42 5.61
N ALA A 265 7.74 3.66 4.97
CA ALA A 265 8.32 4.06 3.70
C ALA A 265 7.26 4.22 2.61
N GLY A 266 6.32 3.27 2.52
CA GLY A 266 5.16 3.34 1.63
C GLY A 266 4.32 4.58 1.92
N GLN A 267 3.97 4.82 3.18
CA GLN A 267 3.16 5.99 3.53
C GLN A 267 3.83 7.32 3.15
N VAL A 268 5.13 7.45 3.40
CA VAL A 268 5.88 8.66 3.01
C VAL A 268 5.82 8.87 1.50
N VAL A 269 6.09 7.83 0.70
CA VAL A 269 6.00 7.93 -0.77
C VAL A 269 4.58 8.27 -1.22
N TRP A 270 3.56 7.68 -0.62
CA TRP A 270 2.14 7.96 -0.94
C TRP A 270 1.75 9.40 -0.63
N CYS A 271 2.14 9.91 0.55
CA CYS A 271 1.89 11.30 0.96
C CYS A 271 2.60 12.29 0.03
N LEU A 272 3.89 12.09 -0.26
CA LEU A 272 4.63 12.93 -1.22
C LEU A 272 4.02 12.87 -2.63
N ALA A 273 3.60 11.67 -3.03
CA ALA A 273 2.71 11.34 -4.14
C ALA A 273 1.58 12.35 -4.35
N HIS A 274 0.69 12.36 -3.36
CA HIS A 274 -0.55 13.13 -3.36
C HIS A 274 -0.30 14.62 -3.16
N LEU A 275 0.67 14.98 -2.33
CA LEU A 275 1.09 16.36 -2.12
C LEU A 275 1.59 16.98 -3.43
N LEU A 276 2.45 16.29 -4.18
CA LEU A 276 2.91 16.75 -5.49
C LEU A 276 1.75 16.94 -6.46
N TRP A 277 0.84 15.96 -6.54
CA TRP A 277 -0.27 15.95 -7.50
C TRP A 277 -1.32 17.03 -7.27
N ILE A 278 -1.73 17.24 -6.02
CA ILE A 278 -2.81 18.17 -5.68
C ILE A 278 -2.25 19.54 -5.30
N GLY A 279 -1.18 19.60 -4.52
CA GLY A 279 -0.40 20.82 -4.28
C GLY A 279 -1.12 21.93 -3.53
N ASN A 280 -1.96 21.63 -2.53
CA ASN A 280 -2.64 22.63 -1.69
C ASN A 280 -2.37 22.43 -0.18
N SER A 281 -2.83 23.37 0.63
CA SER A 281 -2.62 23.38 2.09
C SER A 281 -3.30 22.23 2.84
N VAL A 282 -4.50 21.80 2.44
CA VAL A 282 -5.19 20.65 3.08
C VAL A 282 -4.41 19.35 2.86
N VAL A 283 -3.95 19.11 1.64
CA VAL A 283 -3.15 17.91 1.33
C VAL A 283 -1.77 17.99 1.99
N ALA A 284 -1.19 19.18 2.13
CA ALA A 284 0.03 19.38 2.90
C ALA A 284 -0.19 19.01 4.38
N ALA A 285 -1.25 19.52 5.01
CA ALA A 285 -1.60 19.21 6.40
C ALA A 285 -1.83 17.70 6.59
N ALA A 286 -2.62 17.08 5.72
CA ALA A 286 -2.84 15.62 5.72
C ALA A 286 -1.53 14.84 5.58
N SER A 287 -0.67 15.25 4.64
CA SER A 287 0.60 14.58 4.35
C SER A 287 1.58 14.68 5.53
N PHE A 288 1.77 15.87 6.09
CA PHE A 288 2.68 16.07 7.22
C PHE A 288 2.16 15.38 8.49
N GLY A 289 0.86 15.48 8.78
CA GLY A 289 0.26 14.80 9.92
C GLY A 289 0.44 13.29 9.82
N LEU A 290 0.16 12.70 8.66
CA LEU A 290 0.25 11.26 8.45
C LEU A 290 1.70 10.78 8.39
N ILE A 291 2.62 11.52 7.77
CA ILE A 291 4.06 11.23 7.84
C ILE A 291 4.53 11.25 9.30
N GLY A 292 4.14 12.27 10.08
CA GLY A 292 4.46 12.37 11.50
C GLY A 292 3.98 11.16 12.29
N HIS A 293 2.74 10.72 12.07
CA HIS A 293 2.20 9.50 12.67
C HIS A 293 3.04 8.25 12.34
N HIS A 294 3.43 8.07 11.08
CA HIS A 294 4.21 6.89 10.68
C HIS A 294 5.66 6.94 11.17
N LEU A 295 6.27 8.12 11.26
CA LEU A 295 7.58 8.29 11.89
C LEU A 295 7.53 7.95 13.40
N PHE A 296 6.48 8.37 14.10
CA PHE A 296 6.23 7.94 15.47
C PHE A 296 6.00 6.41 15.54
N GLY A 297 5.27 5.86 14.57
CA GLY A 297 5.01 4.43 14.41
C GLY A 297 6.29 3.59 14.30
N VAL A 298 7.35 4.11 13.68
CA VAL A 298 8.67 3.47 13.60
C VAL A 298 9.25 3.26 15.00
N TRP A 299 9.35 4.34 15.78
CA TRP A 299 9.86 4.27 17.16
C TRP A 299 9.00 3.35 18.02
N ASN A 300 7.68 3.54 17.98
CA ASN A 300 6.77 2.75 18.80
C ASN A 300 6.80 1.26 18.39
N GLY A 301 6.94 0.97 17.10
CA GLY A 301 7.11 -0.38 16.56
C GLY A 301 8.36 -1.07 17.08
N ASP A 302 9.52 -0.44 16.90
CA ASP A 302 10.81 -0.96 17.38
C ASP A 302 10.79 -1.15 18.91
N ARG A 303 10.21 -0.19 19.66
CA ARG A 303 10.06 -0.29 21.12
C ARG A 303 9.24 -1.52 21.54
N ARG A 304 8.10 -1.76 20.89
CA ARG A 304 7.24 -2.92 21.21
C ARG A 304 7.93 -4.24 20.86
N LEU A 305 8.61 -4.31 19.71
CA LEU A 305 9.36 -5.50 19.31
C LEU A 305 10.52 -5.79 20.27
N ALA A 306 11.27 -4.76 20.66
CA ALA A 306 12.34 -4.88 21.66
C ALA A 306 11.79 -5.38 23.01
N SER A 307 10.66 -4.84 23.47
CA SER A 307 10.03 -5.25 24.72
C SER A 307 9.54 -6.71 24.70
N ARG A 308 9.08 -7.20 23.54
CA ARG A 308 8.49 -8.55 23.42
C ARG A 308 9.52 -9.64 23.11
N TYR A 309 10.52 -9.33 22.29
CA TYR A 309 11.48 -10.32 21.76
C TYR A 309 12.92 -10.13 22.25
N GLY A 310 13.23 -9.02 22.94
CA GLY A 310 14.54 -8.79 23.54
C GLY A 310 15.70 -8.98 22.55
N LYS A 311 16.63 -9.89 22.89
CA LYS A 311 17.82 -10.20 22.07
C LYS A 311 17.47 -10.60 20.63
N ALA A 312 16.39 -11.35 20.41
CA ALA A 312 16.01 -11.80 19.08
C ALA A 312 15.69 -10.62 18.14
N PHE A 313 15.03 -9.58 18.65
CA PHE A 313 14.78 -8.37 17.88
C PHE A 313 16.07 -7.57 17.63
N GLU A 314 16.98 -7.49 18.60
CA GLU A 314 18.25 -6.77 18.40
C GLU A 314 19.11 -7.42 17.29
N VAL A 315 19.08 -8.75 17.16
CA VAL A 315 19.72 -9.44 16.03
C VAL A 315 19.11 -9.00 14.69
N VAL A 316 17.79 -9.07 14.55
CA VAL A 316 17.07 -8.64 13.32
C VAL A 316 17.32 -7.17 13.01
N LYS A 317 17.28 -6.31 14.03
CA LYS A 317 17.52 -4.86 13.91
C LYS A 317 18.95 -4.56 13.46
N SER A 318 19.94 -5.32 13.91
CA SER A 318 21.34 -5.18 13.48
C SER A 318 21.53 -5.49 11.98
N ARG A 319 20.69 -6.35 11.41
CA ARG A 319 20.74 -6.78 10.00
C ARG A 319 19.80 -5.99 9.08
N THR A 320 18.93 -5.16 9.62
CA THR A 320 17.91 -4.41 8.84
C THR A 320 18.03 -2.89 9.04
N SER A 321 17.26 -2.10 8.31
CA SER A 321 17.30 -0.63 8.38
C SER A 321 15.91 -0.01 8.34
N ILE A 322 15.72 1.14 8.99
CA ILE A 322 14.53 1.99 8.80
C ILE A 322 14.59 2.65 7.40
N ILE A 323 15.75 3.18 7.03
CA ILE A 323 15.99 3.82 5.73
C ILE A 323 16.03 2.71 4.67
N PRO A 324 15.17 2.78 3.63
CA PRO A 324 15.17 1.82 2.53
C PRO A 324 16.57 1.60 1.94
N PHE A 325 16.91 0.34 1.67
CA PHE A 325 18.18 -0.13 1.10
C PHE A 325 19.44 0.10 1.94
N ALA A 326 19.42 0.91 2.99
CA ALA A 326 20.65 1.27 3.72
C ALA A 326 21.35 0.08 4.38
N ALA A 327 20.62 -0.95 4.83
CA ALA A 327 21.24 -2.18 5.35
C ALA A 327 21.91 -3.02 4.26
N ILE A 328 21.36 -3.02 3.05
CA ILE A 328 21.92 -3.71 1.89
C ILE A 328 23.20 -3.00 1.44
N LEU A 329 23.13 -1.67 1.28
CA LEU A 329 24.26 -0.85 0.87
C LEU A 329 25.40 -0.88 1.89
N SER A 330 25.09 -1.03 3.18
CA SER A 330 26.11 -1.18 4.23
C SER A 330 26.58 -2.63 4.45
N GLY A 331 26.13 -3.60 3.65
CA GLY A 331 26.51 -5.01 3.77
C GLY A 331 25.98 -5.74 5.02
N ARG A 332 25.03 -5.14 5.76
CA ARG A 332 24.40 -5.79 6.93
C ARG A 332 23.26 -6.73 6.54
N GLN A 333 22.61 -6.44 5.41
CA GLN A 333 21.59 -7.27 4.79
C GLN A 333 22.10 -7.80 3.45
N ASN A 334 21.93 -9.09 3.21
CA ASN A 334 22.38 -9.72 1.96
C ASN A 334 21.22 -9.91 0.98
N LEU A 335 21.50 -9.80 -0.31
CA LEU A 335 20.59 -10.18 -1.39
C LEU A 335 21.05 -11.51 -1.99
N PRO A 336 20.41 -12.65 -1.65
CA PRO A 336 20.75 -13.94 -2.26
C PRO A 336 20.51 -13.89 -3.78
N LYS A 337 21.18 -14.75 -4.56
CA LYS A 337 21.07 -14.73 -6.04
C LYS A 337 19.62 -14.85 -6.55
N ASP A 338 18.76 -15.50 -5.79
CA ASP A 338 17.36 -15.72 -6.12
C ASP A 338 16.38 -14.89 -5.26
N TYR A 339 16.85 -13.78 -4.68
CA TYR A 339 16.02 -12.84 -3.89
C TYR A 339 14.75 -12.40 -4.64
N TYR A 340 14.80 -12.30 -5.96
CA TYR A 340 13.65 -11.88 -6.78
C TYR A 340 12.45 -12.80 -6.61
N LYS A 341 12.65 -14.09 -6.28
CA LYS A 341 11.56 -15.03 -6.00
C LYS A 341 10.73 -14.62 -4.79
N GLU A 342 11.30 -13.88 -3.84
CA GLU A 342 10.59 -13.34 -2.67
C GLU A 342 9.48 -12.37 -3.09
N PHE A 343 9.61 -11.70 -4.25
CA PHE A 343 8.65 -10.74 -4.78
C PHE A 343 7.65 -11.32 -5.81
N PHE A 344 7.86 -12.57 -6.25
CA PHE A 344 6.93 -13.29 -7.15
C PHE A 344 5.94 -14.19 -6.40
N ARG A 345 5.74 -13.95 -5.11
CA ARG A 345 4.84 -14.73 -4.25
C ARG A 345 3.39 -14.27 -4.39
N LEU A 346 2.45 -15.18 -4.10
CA LEU A 346 1.01 -14.91 -4.24
C LEU A 346 0.53 -13.65 -3.50
N PRO A 347 1.01 -13.32 -2.28
CA PRO A 347 0.62 -12.07 -1.63
C PRO A 347 1.00 -10.81 -2.41
N TYR A 348 2.18 -10.77 -3.05
CA TYR A 348 2.57 -9.62 -3.89
C TYR A 348 1.74 -9.53 -5.18
N LEU A 349 1.41 -10.69 -5.79
CA LEU A 349 0.48 -10.71 -6.92
C LEU A 349 -0.90 -10.17 -6.51
N THR A 350 -1.38 -10.57 -5.35
CA THR A 350 -2.66 -10.11 -4.79
C THR A 350 -2.63 -8.60 -4.53
N ILE A 351 -1.57 -8.09 -3.88
CA ILE A 351 -1.39 -6.65 -3.66
C ILE A 351 -1.34 -5.90 -5.00
N THR A 352 -0.69 -6.44 -6.02
CA THR A 352 -0.65 -5.84 -7.36
C THR A 352 -2.06 -5.70 -7.94
N VAL A 353 -2.85 -6.78 -7.91
CA VAL A 353 -4.25 -6.76 -8.37
C VAL A 353 -5.10 -5.78 -7.56
N LEU A 354 -4.96 -5.77 -6.23
CA LEU A 354 -5.70 -4.84 -5.36
C LEU A 354 -5.30 -3.38 -5.62
N THR A 355 -4.02 -3.11 -5.88
CA THR A 355 -3.52 -1.77 -6.20
C THR A 355 -4.13 -1.26 -7.50
N LEU A 356 -4.13 -2.10 -8.55
CA LEU A 356 -4.78 -1.76 -9.82
C LEU A 356 -6.30 -1.60 -9.65
N GLY A 357 -6.93 -2.49 -8.88
CA GLY A 357 -8.34 -2.40 -8.54
C GLY A 357 -8.69 -1.08 -7.82
N ALA A 358 -7.90 -0.67 -6.84
CA ALA A 358 -8.06 0.60 -6.13
C ALA A 358 -7.91 1.80 -7.08
N TYR A 359 -6.95 1.76 -8.01
CA TYR A 359 -6.79 2.79 -9.04
C TYR A 359 -8.06 2.93 -9.90
N PHE A 360 -8.59 1.82 -10.42
CA PHE A 360 -9.82 1.84 -11.23
C PHE A 360 -11.08 2.18 -10.41
N ALA A 361 -11.11 1.81 -9.12
CA ALA A 361 -12.20 2.12 -8.21
C ALA A 361 -12.13 3.54 -7.63
N HIS A 362 -11.05 4.29 -7.85
CA HIS A 362 -10.87 5.62 -7.29
C HIS A 362 -12.03 6.59 -7.61
N PRO A 363 -12.66 6.61 -8.81
CA PRO A 363 -13.88 7.38 -9.06
C PRO A 363 -15.07 6.95 -8.18
N LEU A 364 -15.23 5.66 -7.92
CA LEU A 364 -16.31 5.13 -7.07
C LEU A 364 -16.10 5.52 -5.62
N MET A 365 -14.86 5.48 -5.12
CA MET A 365 -14.53 5.94 -3.76
C MET A 365 -14.93 7.41 -3.58
N ARG A 366 -14.59 8.28 -4.54
CA ARG A 366 -15.00 9.70 -4.50
C ARG A 366 -16.52 9.87 -4.49
N ALA A 367 -17.24 9.11 -5.32
CA ALA A 367 -18.70 9.19 -5.38
C ALA A 367 -19.35 8.71 -4.07
N ALA A 368 -18.84 7.62 -3.48
CA ALA A 368 -19.33 7.09 -2.21
C ALA A 368 -19.07 8.06 -1.05
N SER A 369 -17.86 8.62 -0.95
CA SER A 369 -17.51 9.63 0.07
C SER A 369 -18.40 10.87 -0.01
N PHE A 370 -18.70 11.34 -1.22
CA PHE A 370 -19.56 12.50 -1.41
C PHE A 370 -20.98 12.30 -0.86
N GLY A 371 -21.51 11.08 -0.91
CA GLY A 371 -22.83 10.77 -0.37
C GLY A 371 -22.93 10.79 1.16
N LEU A 372 -21.79 10.83 1.87
CA LEU A 372 -21.76 10.91 3.33
C LEU A 372 -21.80 12.34 3.85
N HIS A 373 -21.45 13.32 3.02
CA HIS A 373 -21.36 14.74 3.39
C HIS A 373 -20.47 15.02 4.61
N TRP A 374 -19.47 14.16 4.82
CA TRP A 374 -18.44 14.33 5.84
C TRP A 374 -17.34 15.28 5.41
#